data_AF-A0A916HSW8-F1
#
_entry.id   AF-A0A916HSW8-F1
#
_cell.length_a   1.000
_cell.length_b   1.000
_cell.length_c   1.000
_cell.angle_alpha   90.00
_cell.angle_beta   90.00
_cell.angle_gamma   90.00
#
_symmetry.space_group_name_H-M   'P 1'
#
loop_
_entity.id
_entity.type
_entity.pdbx_description
1 polymer ?
#
loop_
_entity_poly.entity_id
_entity_poly.type
_entity_poly.pdbx_seq_one_letter_code
_entity_poly.pdbx_strand_id
1 'polypeptide(L)'
;MRFGKSAMAAALAIGLTFAAYSANASSGAHWGYEGEHGPENWGHMSGEYKACSEGKTQSPIDLSGALEEDLADITFDYKPSKLNVINNGHTVQVNYDNGSSISVNGSQYNLVQFHFHTPSEHTVGGKSFGNEMHLVHKNDKGELAVVGVLIENGKENAAYKAIWSNLPKKA
;
A
#
# COMPACT_ATOMS: atom_id res chain seq x y z
N MET A 1 -6.24 30.72 27.67
CA MET A 1 -5.41 29.62 27.14
C MET A 1 -6.27 28.79 26.20
N ARG A 2 -6.06 28.90 24.89
CA ARG A 2 -6.75 28.10 23.87
C ARG A 2 -5.85 26.91 23.54
N PHE A 3 -6.34 25.70 23.79
CA PHE A 3 -5.66 24.46 23.40
C PHE A 3 -5.77 24.28 21.89
N GLY A 4 -4.62 24.35 21.20
CA GLY A 4 -4.51 23.99 19.79
C GLY A 4 -4.61 22.48 19.63
N LYS A 5 -5.51 22.03 18.77
CA LYS A 5 -5.59 20.63 18.35
C LYS A 5 -4.50 20.39 17.32
N SER A 6 -3.52 19.54 17.65
CA SER A 6 -2.59 19.01 16.66
C SER A 6 -3.35 18.06 15.73
N ALA A 7 -3.47 18.41 14.45
CA ALA A 7 -3.92 17.49 13.42
C ALA A 7 -2.74 16.62 13.00
N MET A 8 -2.89 15.30 13.06
CA MET A 8 -1.99 14.35 12.40
C MET A 8 -2.20 14.49 10.90
N ALA A 9 -1.14 14.84 10.16
CA ALA A 9 -1.16 14.82 8.71
C ALA A 9 -1.08 13.36 8.23
N ALA A 10 -2.18 12.86 7.67
CA ALA A 10 -2.16 11.66 6.84
C ALA A 10 -1.83 12.11 5.41
N ALA A 11 -0.69 11.69 4.87
CA ALA A 11 -0.37 11.93 3.47
C ALA A 11 -1.09 10.88 2.62
N LEU A 12 -1.99 11.33 1.73
CA LEU A 12 -2.67 10.47 0.79
C LEU A 12 -2.07 10.67 -0.60
N ALA A 13 -1.32 9.69 -1.10
CA ALA A 13 -0.93 9.64 -2.50
C ALA A 13 -2.04 8.93 -3.31
N ILE A 14 -2.83 9.68 -4.08
CA ILE A 14 -3.81 9.10 -5.02
C ILE A 14 -3.12 8.94 -6.38
N GLY A 15 -2.67 7.73 -6.70
CA GLY A 15 -2.26 7.34 -8.04
C GLY A 15 -3.40 6.64 -8.79
N LEU A 16 -4.06 7.32 -9.73
CA LEU A 16 -4.99 6.69 -10.66
C LEU A 16 -4.20 5.97 -11.76
N THR A 17 -4.21 4.63 -11.74
CA THR A 17 -3.70 3.82 -12.85
C THR A 17 -4.82 2.95 -13.42
N PHE A 18 -5.04 3.07 -14.73
CA PHE A 18 -5.86 2.14 -15.49
C PHE A 18 -5.00 0.92 -15.85
N ALA A 19 -5.30 -0.24 -15.28
CA ALA A 19 -4.81 -1.52 -15.79
C ALA A 19 -5.96 -2.23 -16.50
N ALA A 20 -5.89 -2.31 -17.84
CA ALA A 20 -6.76 -3.18 -18.61
C ALA A 20 -6.39 -4.64 -18.31
N TYR A 21 -7.30 -5.38 -17.68
CA TYR A 21 -7.08 -6.79 -17.35
C TYR A 21 -7.19 -7.64 -18.63
N SER A 22 -6.05 -7.96 -19.24
CA SER A 22 -5.97 -9.02 -20.25
C SER A 22 -5.70 -10.33 -19.53
N ALA A 23 -6.67 -11.26 -19.58
CA ALA A 23 -6.48 -12.62 -19.09
C ALA A 23 -5.60 -13.40 -20.08
N ASN A 24 -4.29 -13.23 -19.98
CA ASN A 24 -3.33 -14.19 -20.51
C ASN A 24 -2.64 -14.88 -19.34
N ALA A 25 -2.74 -16.22 -19.31
CA ALA A 25 -1.95 -17.05 -18.41
C ALA A 25 -0.48 -17.06 -18.88
N SER A 26 0.22 -15.95 -18.68
CA SER A 26 1.67 -15.91 -18.68
C SER A 26 2.11 -16.31 -17.27
N SER A 27 2.97 -17.33 -17.13
CA SER A 27 3.76 -17.46 -15.92
C SER A 27 4.67 -16.23 -15.86
N GLY A 28 4.17 -15.15 -15.25
CA GLY A 28 4.86 -13.86 -15.20
C GLY A 28 6.30 -14.04 -14.75
N ALA A 29 7.21 -13.26 -15.36
CA ALA A 29 8.62 -13.32 -15.01
C ALA A 29 8.77 -13.07 -13.49
N HIS A 30 9.46 -13.98 -12.80
CA HIS A 30 9.67 -13.86 -11.37
C HIS A 30 10.48 -12.60 -11.06
N TRP A 31 10.00 -11.79 -10.12
CA TRP A 31 10.62 -10.54 -9.69
C TRP A 31 11.05 -10.64 -8.22
N GLY A 32 11.90 -9.74 -7.76
CA GLY A 32 12.35 -9.65 -6.38
C GLY A 32 12.83 -8.24 -6.04
N TYR A 33 13.43 -8.08 -4.86
CA TYR A 33 13.93 -6.77 -4.41
C TYR A 33 15.44 -6.59 -4.60
N GLU A 34 16.16 -7.63 -5.05
CA GLU A 34 17.62 -7.63 -5.15
C GLU A 34 18.13 -8.37 -6.40
N GLY A 35 19.37 -8.04 -6.79
CA GLY A 35 20.11 -8.73 -7.84
C GLY A 35 19.49 -8.58 -9.24
N GLU A 36 19.68 -9.58 -10.10
CA GLU A 36 19.14 -9.57 -11.47
C GLU A 36 17.61 -9.47 -11.53
N HIS A 37 16.94 -9.77 -10.41
CA HIS A 37 15.49 -9.66 -10.26
C HIS A 37 15.03 -8.39 -9.54
N GLY A 38 15.93 -7.44 -9.27
CA GLY A 38 15.67 -6.22 -8.51
C GLY A 38 14.86 -5.15 -9.26
N PRO A 39 14.40 -4.10 -8.54
CA PRO A 39 13.55 -3.03 -9.07
C PRO A 39 14.08 -2.33 -10.31
N GLU A 40 15.40 -2.17 -10.41
CA GLU A 40 16.07 -1.57 -11.57
C GLU A 40 15.89 -2.38 -12.86
N ASN A 41 15.51 -3.65 -12.76
CA ASN A 41 15.35 -4.57 -13.88
C ASN A 41 13.89 -4.92 -14.18
N TRP A 42 12.92 -4.61 -13.29
CA TRP A 42 11.52 -5.07 -13.41
C TRP A 42 10.89 -4.77 -14.78
N GLY A 43 11.10 -3.56 -15.30
CA GLY A 43 10.54 -3.14 -16.59
C GLY A 43 11.08 -3.88 -17.82
N HIS A 44 12.16 -4.64 -17.66
CA HIS A 44 12.78 -5.43 -18.73
C HIS A 44 12.46 -6.92 -18.64
N MET A 45 11.79 -7.38 -17.59
CA MET A 45 11.53 -8.79 -17.36
C MET A 45 10.40 -9.34 -18.23
N SER A 46 9.37 -8.53 -18.49
CA SER A 46 8.24 -8.91 -19.32
C SER A 46 7.61 -7.69 -20.00
N GLY A 47 6.90 -7.92 -21.10
CA GLY A 47 6.14 -6.85 -21.75
C GLY A 47 5.04 -6.25 -20.88
N GLU A 48 4.54 -6.99 -19.89
CA GLU A 48 3.51 -6.55 -18.94
C GLU A 48 4.06 -5.58 -17.89
N TYR A 49 5.39 -5.59 -17.65
CA TYR A 49 6.03 -4.79 -16.60
C TYR A 49 6.63 -3.47 -17.11
N LYS A 50 6.43 -3.12 -18.39
CA LYS A 50 7.00 -1.91 -19.00
C LYS A 50 6.74 -0.63 -18.22
N ALA A 51 5.60 -0.53 -17.54
CA ALA A 51 5.29 0.63 -16.70
C ALA A 51 6.37 0.90 -15.64
N CYS A 52 7.05 -0.13 -15.13
CA CYS A 52 8.10 -0.01 -14.12
C CYS A 52 9.34 0.74 -14.62
N SER A 53 9.61 0.79 -15.94
CA SER A 53 10.73 1.53 -16.52
C SER A 53 10.32 2.72 -17.38
N GLU A 54 9.18 2.63 -18.07
CA GLU A 54 8.71 3.64 -19.02
C GLU A 54 7.67 4.60 -18.41
N GLY A 55 7.01 4.19 -17.33
CA GLY A 55 5.94 4.94 -16.66
C GLY A 55 6.41 6.31 -16.14
N LYS A 56 5.47 7.27 -16.09
CA LYS A 56 5.73 8.66 -15.66
C LYS A 56 5.02 9.06 -14.37
N THR A 57 4.20 8.17 -13.84
CA THR A 57 3.40 8.35 -12.63
C THR A 57 3.54 7.07 -11.79
N GLN A 58 4.77 6.79 -11.36
CA GLN A 58 5.08 5.61 -10.55
C GLN A 58 5.07 5.95 -9.06
N SER A 59 4.85 4.93 -8.25
CA SER A 59 5.04 4.95 -6.80
C SER A 59 6.15 3.93 -6.44
N PRO A 60 6.81 4.09 -5.29
CA PRO A 60 6.66 5.18 -4.31
C PRO A 60 7.26 6.52 -4.78
N ILE A 61 7.04 7.57 -3.99
CA ILE A 61 7.65 8.89 -4.19
C ILE A 61 8.21 9.45 -2.87
N ASP A 62 9.11 10.42 -2.98
CA ASP A 62 9.39 11.33 -1.88
C ASP A 62 8.28 12.38 -1.78
N LEU A 63 7.65 12.45 -0.61
CA LEU A 63 6.63 13.45 -0.27
C LEU A 63 7.34 14.74 0.16
N SER A 64 7.80 15.50 -0.83
CA SER A 64 8.35 16.84 -0.65
C SER A 64 7.57 17.87 -1.48
N GLY A 65 7.36 19.07 -0.90
CA GLY A 65 6.67 20.16 -1.60
C GLY A 65 5.15 20.00 -1.72
N ALA A 66 4.50 19.39 -0.72
CA ALA A 66 3.04 19.32 -0.68
C ALA A 66 2.40 20.72 -0.71
N LEU A 67 1.32 20.86 -1.48
CA LEU A 67 0.47 22.04 -1.49
C LEU A 67 -0.69 21.83 -0.52
N GLU A 68 -1.02 22.88 0.23
CA GLU A 68 -2.20 22.87 1.08
C GLU A 68 -3.44 23.07 0.22
N GLU A 69 -4.35 22.10 0.28
CA GLU A 69 -5.59 22.08 -0.49
C GLU A 69 -6.72 21.59 0.42
N ASP A 70 -7.95 22.04 0.11
CA ASP A 70 -9.16 21.57 0.80
C ASP A 70 -9.58 20.22 0.19
N LEU A 71 -8.98 19.15 0.72
CA LEU A 71 -9.24 17.79 0.29
C LEU A 71 -10.51 17.24 0.94
N ALA A 72 -11.29 16.47 0.18
CA ALA A 72 -12.42 15.74 0.73
C ALA A 72 -11.96 14.74 1.79
N ASP A 73 -12.71 14.67 2.90
CA ASP A 73 -12.46 13.68 3.95
C ASP A 73 -12.59 12.25 3.40
N ILE A 74 -11.68 11.38 3.84
CA ILE A 74 -11.80 9.94 3.66
C ILE A 74 -12.66 9.40 4.79
N THR A 75 -13.77 8.74 4.44
CA THR A 75 -14.59 8.03 5.42
C THR A 75 -14.15 6.57 5.48
N PHE A 76 -13.85 6.09 6.69
CA PHE A 76 -13.46 4.70 6.94
C PHE A 76 -14.61 3.93 7.60
N ASP A 77 -15.03 2.81 7.01
CA ASP A 77 -15.95 1.83 7.63
C ASP A 77 -15.26 0.47 7.65
N TYR A 78 -14.45 0.24 8.69
CA TYR A 78 -13.73 -1.02 8.88
C TYR A 78 -14.39 -1.87 9.97
N LYS A 79 -14.53 -3.15 9.68
CA LYS A 79 -15.17 -4.15 10.54
C LYS A 79 -14.19 -5.28 10.81
N PRO A 80 -14.20 -5.88 12.01
CA PRO A 80 -13.36 -7.03 12.30
C PRO A 80 -13.53 -8.15 11.26
N SER A 81 -12.43 -8.71 10.80
CA SER A 81 -12.36 -9.85 9.89
C SER A 81 -11.63 -11.01 10.55
N LYS A 82 -11.80 -12.23 10.01
CA LYS A 82 -10.95 -13.35 10.39
C LYS A 82 -9.51 -13.04 10.02
N LEU A 83 -8.59 -13.49 10.87
CA LEU A 83 -7.16 -13.33 10.62
C LEU A 83 -6.72 -14.33 9.54
N ASN A 84 -6.25 -13.81 8.40
CA ASN A 84 -5.70 -14.58 7.30
C ASN A 84 -4.35 -13.97 6.87
N VAL A 85 -3.28 -14.39 7.54
CA VAL A 85 -1.91 -13.90 7.28
C VAL A 85 -1.21 -14.85 6.31
N ILE A 86 -0.61 -14.28 5.27
CA ILE A 86 0.24 -14.98 4.32
C ILE A 86 1.63 -14.34 4.30
N ASN A 87 2.65 -15.17 4.10
CA ASN A 87 3.94 -14.74 3.61
C ASN A 87 3.99 -15.18 2.15
N ASN A 88 4.18 -14.26 1.22
CA ASN A 88 4.18 -14.57 -0.22
C ASN A 88 5.59 -14.49 -0.85
N GLY A 89 6.63 -14.40 -0.02
CA GLY A 89 8.03 -14.26 -0.46
C GLY A 89 8.46 -12.82 -0.73
N HIS A 90 7.51 -11.90 -0.87
CA HIS A 90 7.76 -10.48 -1.11
C HIS A 90 7.33 -9.62 0.09
N THR A 91 6.27 -10.01 0.79
CA THR A 91 5.74 -9.27 1.93
C THR A 91 4.96 -10.19 2.88
N VAL A 92 4.67 -9.67 4.07
CA VAL A 92 3.62 -10.20 4.94
C VAL A 92 2.33 -9.49 4.56
N GLN A 93 1.35 -10.26 4.10
CA GLN A 93 0.05 -9.76 3.68
C GLN A 93 -1.05 -10.36 4.57
N VAL A 94 -2.05 -9.55 4.88
CA VAL A 94 -3.27 -9.97 5.56
C VAL A 94 -4.43 -9.80 4.60
N ASN A 95 -5.05 -10.90 4.20
CA ASN A 95 -6.24 -10.89 3.36
C ASN A 95 -7.46 -10.52 4.22
N TYR A 96 -8.36 -9.71 3.67
CA TYR A 96 -9.55 -9.23 4.37
C TYR A 96 -10.82 -9.82 3.77
N ASP A 97 -11.76 -10.22 4.64
CA ASP A 97 -13.10 -10.58 4.21
C ASP A 97 -13.87 -9.32 3.76
N ASN A 98 -14.83 -9.49 2.84
CA ASN A 98 -15.67 -8.39 2.38
C ASN A 98 -16.44 -7.73 3.54
N GLY A 99 -16.67 -6.41 3.43
CA GLY A 99 -17.52 -5.65 4.36
C GLY A 99 -16.83 -4.45 5.03
N SER A 100 -15.53 -4.27 4.79
CA SER A 100 -14.77 -3.07 5.14
C SER A 100 -14.50 -2.21 3.90
N SER A 101 -14.58 -0.90 4.03
CA SER A 101 -14.37 0.02 2.89
C SER A 101 -13.87 1.39 3.32
N ILE A 102 -13.36 2.13 2.33
CA ILE A 102 -13.23 3.58 2.39
C ILE A 102 -14.17 4.24 1.39
N SER A 103 -14.60 5.46 1.68
CA SER A 103 -15.28 6.34 0.73
C SER A 103 -14.48 7.63 0.57
N VAL A 104 -14.18 8.01 -0.67
CA VAL A 104 -13.44 9.22 -1.03
C VAL A 104 -13.95 9.74 -2.37
N ASN A 105 -14.16 11.05 -2.49
CA ASN A 105 -14.67 11.71 -3.71
C ASN A 105 -15.95 11.07 -4.30
N GLY A 106 -16.86 10.61 -3.43
CA GLY A 106 -18.12 9.97 -3.84
C GLY A 106 -18.00 8.52 -4.31
N SER A 107 -16.79 7.93 -4.30
CA SER A 107 -16.54 6.54 -4.68
C SER A 107 -16.23 5.70 -3.45
N GLN A 108 -16.81 4.50 -3.38
CA GLN A 108 -16.52 3.49 -2.36
C GLN A 108 -15.49 2.48 -2.88
N TYR A 109 -14.49 2.17 -2.07
CA TYR A 109 -13.49 1.15 -2.35
C TYR A 109 -13.46 0.13 -1.20
N ASN A 110 -13.69 -1.13 -1.51
CA ASN A 110 -13.69 -2.21 -0.52
C ASN A 110 -12.25 -2.61 -0.18
N LEU A 111 -11.95 -2.76 1.11
CA LEU A 111 -10.66 -3.27 1.57
C LEU A 111 -10.52 -4.73 1.13
N VAL A 112 -9.41 -5.05 0.46
CA VAL A 112 -9.13 -6.40 -0.05
C VAL A 112 -8.03 -7.07 0.77
N GLN A 113 -6.99 -6.32 1.10
CA GLN A 113 -5.85 -6.77 1.88
C GLN A 113 -5.10 -5.58 2.47
N PHE A 114 -4.24 -5.83 3.43
CA PHE A 114 -3.12 -4.94 3.72
C PHE A 114 -1.80 -5.71 3.78
N HIS A 115 -0.69 -5.04 3.52
CA HIS A 115 0.65 -5.62 3.56
C HIS A 115 1.69 -4.62 4.04
N PHE A 116 2.91 -5.08 4.26
CA PHE A 116 3.98 -4.31 4.88
C PHE A 116 5.24 -4.25 4.02
N HIS A 117 5.94 -3.12 4.11
CA HIS A 117 7.28 -2.93 3.55
C HIS A 117 8.25 -2.47 4.64
N THR A 118 9.49 -2.92 4.54
CA THR A 118 10.58 -2.51 5.43
C THR A 118 11.86 -2.28 4.62
N PRO A 119 12.47 -1.07 4.67
CA PRO A 119 11.96 0.16 5.29
C PRO A 119 10.71 0.70 4.56
N SER A 120 10.23 1.90 4.90
CA SER A 120 9.15 2.52 4.13
C SER A 120 9.51 2.71 2.66
N GLU A 121 8.53 2.51 1.78
CA GLU A 121 8.69 2.75 0.33
C GLU A 121 8.65 4.26 0.06
N HIS A 122 7.65 4.97 0.61
CA HIS A 122 7.58 6.42 0.56
C HIS A 122 8.51 7.06 1.58
N THR A 123 8.98 8.26 1.26
CA THR A 123 9.74 9.12 2.18
C THR A 123 9.02 10.44 2.39
N VAL A 124 9.34 11.17 3.46
CA VAL A 124 8.83 12.54 3.70
C VAL A 124 10.01 13.48 3.82
N GLY A 125 10.19 14.38 2.85
CA GLY A 125 11.35 15.27 2.78
C GLY A 125 12.68 14.50 2.81
N GLY A 126 12.74 13.37 2.11
CA GLY A 126 13.89 12.45 2.06
C GLY A 126 14.06 11.54 3.29
N LYS A 127 13.22 11.67 4.32
CA LYS A 127 13.27 10.79 5.50
C LYS A 127 12.51 9.48 5.23
N SER A 128 13.21 8.36 5.37
CA SER A 128 12.60 7.02 5.42
C SER A 128 12.14 6.67 6.85
N PHE A 129 11.13 5.80 6.94
CA PHE A 129 10.51 5.32 8.17
C PHE A 129 10.82 3.85 8.39
N GLY A 130 10.60 3.37 9.62
CA GLY A 130 10.96 2.00 10.01
C GLY A 130 10.19 0.95 9.22
N ASN A 131 8.90 1.20 8.95
CA ASN A 131 8.05 0.37 8.10
C ASN A 131 7.01 1.24 7.37
N GLU A 132 6.37 0.66 6.38
CA GLU A 132 5.15 1.20 5.75
C GLU A 132 4.11 0.11 5.60
N MET A 133 2.86 0.42 5.94
CA MET A 133 1.72 -0.47 5.71
C MET A 133 0.84 0.08 4.60
N HIS A 134 0.54 -0.76 3.61
CA HIS A 134 -0.38 -0.45 2.53
C HIS A 134 -1.72 -1.13 2.75
N LEU A 135 -2.80 -0.37 2.88
CA LEU A 135 -4.17 -0.89 2.85
C LEU A 135 -4.72 -0.77 1.43
N VAL A 136 -4.90 -1.90 0.76
CA VAL A 136 -5.30 -1.95 -0.66
C VAL A 136 -6.81 -2.13 -0.77
N HIS A 137 -7.44 -1.18 -1.44
CA HIS A 137 -8.87 -1.16 -1.70
C HIS A 137 -9.17 -1.24 -3.18
N LYS A 138 -10.36 -1.74 -3.52
CA LYS A 138 -10.83 -1.86 -4.90
C LYS A 138 -12.31 -1.55 -5.01
N ASN A 139 -12.71 -0.77 -6.00
CA ASN A 139 -14.13 -0.51 -6.29
C ASN A 139 -14.73 -1.59 -7.23
N ASP A 140 -16.01 -1.43 -7.56
CA ASP A 140 -16.77 -2.34 -8.44
C ASP A 140 -16.25 -2.36 -9.89
N LYS A 141 -15.62 -1.28 -10.34
CA LYS A 141 -14.95 -1.18 -11.65
C LYS A 141 -13.54 -1.79 -11.67
N GLY A 142 -13.01 -2.20 -10.52
CA GLY A 142 -11.67 -2.74 -10.39
C GLY A 142 -10.57 -1.69 -10.21
N GLU A 143 -10.92 -0.40 -10.05
CA GLU A 143 -9.97 0.67 -9.78
C GLU A 143 -9.48 0.58 -8.33
N LEU A 144 -8.21 0.93 -8.11
CA LEU A 144 -7.54 0.78 -6.82
C LEU A 144 -7.44 2.09 -6.06
N ALA A 145 -7.52 2.00 -4.74
CA ALA A 145 -7.12 3.05 -3.81
C ALA A 145 -6.25 2.45 -2.71
N VAL A 146 -5.06 3.01 -2.48
CA VAL A 146 -4.13 2.53 -1.46
C VAL A 146 -3.96 3.60 -0.39
N VAL A 147 -4.18 3.23 0.87
CA VAL A 147 -3.85 4.09 2.02
C VAL A 147 -2.50 3.63 2.56
N GLY A 148 -1.49 4.50 2.48
CA GLY A 148 -0.16 4.29 3.05
C GLY A 148 -0.10 4.79 4.49
N VAL A 149 0.45 3.97 5.39
CA VAL A 149 0.69 4.32 6.79
C VAL A 149 2.18 4.19 7.08
N LEU A 150 2.86 5.33 7.22
CA LEU A 150 4.26 5.41 7.61
C LEU A 150 4.41 5.12 9.10
N ILE A 151 5.32 4.21 9.46
CA ILE A 151 5.46 3.69 10.83
C ILE A 151 6.87 3.98 11.34
N GLU A 152 6.95 4.77 12.42
CA GLU A 152 8.20 5.02 13.13
C GLU A 152 8.57 3.87 14.07
N ASN A 153 9.87 3.66 14.26
CA ASN A 153 10.37 2.73 15.27
C ASN A 153 9.98 3.23 16.67
N GLY A 154 9.48 2.32 17.52
CA GLY A 154 9.01 2.68 18.84
C GLY A 154 8.57 1.49 19.67
N LYS A 155 7.58 1.72 20.56
CA LYS A 155 7.00 0.66 21.39
C LYS A 155 6.25 -0.36 20.51
N GLU A 156 6.19 -1.61 20.97
CA GLU A 156 5.41 -2.66 20.31
C GLU A 156 3.95 -2.23 20.10
N ASN A 157 3.45 -2.39 18.88
CA ASN A 157 2.04 -2.17 18.58
C ASN A 157 1.25 -3.44 18.89
N ALA A 158 0.38 -3.37 19.90
CA ALA A 158 -0.43 -4.50 20.34
C ALA A 158 -1.34 -5.07 19.23
N ALA A 159 -1.79 -4.23 18.28
CA ALA A 159 -2.59 -4.68 17.13
C ALA A 159 -1.79 -5.59 16.20
N TYR A 160 -0.47 -5.39 16.08
CA TYR A 160 0.38 -6.20 15.22
C TYR A 160 0.81 -7.52 15.85
N LYS A 161 0.78 -7.60 17.18
CA LYS A 161 1.17 -8.82 17.91
C LYS A 161 0.42 -10.06 17.40
N ALA A 162 -0.87 -9.93 17.11
CA ALA A 162 -1.67 -11.02 16.56
C ALA A 162 -1.19 -11.47 15.17
N ILE A 163 -0.76 -10.53 14.32
CA ILE A 163 -0.23 -10.82 12.98
C ILE A 163 1.11 -11.53 13.12
N TRP A 164 2.05 -10.96 13.88
CA TRP A 164 3.41 -11.49 14.03
C TRP A 164 3.44 -12.85 14.72
N SER A 165 2.54 -13.09 15.66
CA SER A 165 2.41 -14.40 16.33
C SER A 165 1.87 -15.50 15.39
N ASN A 166 1.23 -15.13 14.29
CA ASN A 166 0.63 -16.05 13.32
C ASN A 166 1.34 -16.00 11.95
N LEU A 167 2.58 -15.50 11.90
CA LEU A 167 3.37 -15.45 10.67
C LEU A 167 3.62 -16.86 10.12
N PRO A 168 3.29 -17.11 8.84
CA PRO A 168 3.70 -18.34 8.17
C PRO A 168 5.22 -18.44 8.09
N LYS A 169 5.76 -19.62 8.42
CA LYS A 169 7.22 -19.87 8.46
C LYS A 169 7.88 -19.92 7.08
N LYS A 170 7.09 -20.02 6.02
CA LYS A 170 7.56 -20.11 4.63
C LYS A 170 6.62 -19.29 3.74
N ALA A 171 7.20 -18.74 2.69
CA ALA A 171 6.50 -18.34 1.49
C ALA A 171 6.00 -19.57 0.72
#